data_AF-A0A7C9VT07-F1
#
_entry.id   AF-A0A7C9VT07-F1
#
_cell.length_a   1.000
_cell.length_b   1.000
_cell.length_c   1.000
_cell.angle_alpha   90.00
_cell.angle_beta   90.00
_cell.angle_gamma   90.00
#
_symmetry.space_group_name_H-M   'P 1'
#
loop_
_entity.id
_entity.type
_entity.pdbx_description
1 polymer ?
#
loop_
_entity_poly.entity_id
_entity_poly.type
_entity_poly.pdbx_seq_one_letter_code
_entity_poly.pdbx_strand_id
1 'polypeptide(L)'
;MSPESLTMAAILLIVVPTIEFGGYSLLRMIAKRDPGYLENSVRRHMFRAGHAHAGVWVIFALVALLYVDKANLSETARTIVRWGFAAGPILTPLGFFLAVVSPKAQRPNKMIVFIYLGALSLGVATVLLGIGLLRA
;
A
#
# COMPACT_ATOMS: atom_id res chain seq x y z
N MET A 1 -17.59 -12.15 -8.16
CA MET A 1 -17.12 -10.76 -7.99
C MET A 1 -17.76 -9.92 -9.08
N SER A 2 -18.10 -8.67 -8.78
CA SER A 2 -18.62 -7.71 -9.74
C SER A 2 -17.52 -7.24 -10.71
N PRO A 3 -17.88 -6.67 -11.88
CA PRO A 3 -16.90 -6.09 -12.80
C PRO A 3 -15.99 -5.05 -12.14
N GLU A 4 -16.51 -4.22 -11.25
CA GLU A 4 -15.75 -3.18 -10.55
C GLU A 4 -14.70 -3.78 -9.60
N SER A 5 -15.08 -4.85 -8.88
CA SER A 5 -14.16 -5.61 -8.03
C SER A 5 -13.07 -6.29 -8.86
N LEU A 6 -13.39 -6.79 -10.07
CA LEU A 6 -12.41 -7.36 -11.00
C LEU A 6 -11.47 -6.29 -11.55
N THR A 7 -11.96 -5.10 -11.90
CA THR A 7 -11.11 -3.98 -12.34
C THR A 7 -10.11 -3.60 -11.26
N MET A 8 -10.53 -3.50 -9.99
CA MET A 8 -9.59 -3.18 -8.91
C MET A 8 -8.58 -4.30 -8.67
N ALA A 9 -9.00 -5.56 -8.73
CA ALA A 9 -8.08 -6.70 -8.64
C ALA A 9 -7.04 -6.67 -9.78
N ALA A 10 -7.47 -6.38 -11.01
CA ALA A 10 -6.56 -6.24 -12.16
C ALA A 10 -5.54 -5.13 -11.96
N ILE A 11 -5.96 -3.94 -11.50
CA ILE A 11 -5.05 -2.83 -11.18
C ILE A 11 -4.01 -3.26 -10.13
N LEU A 12 -4.47 -3.88 -9.04
CA LEU A 12 -3.59 -4.33 -7.96
C LEU A 12 -2.56 -5.37 -8.44
N LEU A 13 -2.97 -6.30 -9.29
CA LEU A 13 -2.08 -7.28 -9.90
C LEU A 13 -1.07 -6.64 -10.85
N ILE A 14 -1.48 -5.66 -11.66
CA ILE A 14 -0.60 -4.89 -12.55
C ILE A 14 0.43 -4.07 -11.76
N VAL A 15 0.13 -3.68 -10.52
CA VAL A 15 1.07 -2.97 -9.65
C VAL A 15 2.12 -3.90 -9.03
N VAL A 16 1.90 -5.22 -8.96
CA VAL A 16 2.84 -6.18 -8.33
C VAL A 16 4.28 -6.08 -8.88
N PRO A 17 4.52 -5.98 -10.21
CA PRO A 17 5.87 -5.78 -10.75
C PRO A 17 6.61 -4.55 -10.17
N THR A 18 5.88 -3.49 -9.77
CA THR A 18 6.51 -2.33 -9.12
C THR A 18 7.02 -2.65 -7.71
N ILE A 19 6.37 -3.61 -7.03
CA ILE A 19 6.77 -4.12 -5.72
C ILE A 19 8.03 -4.97 -5.88
N GLU A 20 8.06 -5.85 -6.89
CA GLU A 20 9.24 -6.64 -7.24
C GLU A 20 10.43 -5.75 -7.57
N PHE A 21 10.21 -4.69 -8.37
CA PHE A 21 11.23 -3.69 -8.66
C PHE A 21 11.74 -2.99 -7.39
N GLY A 22 10.85 -2.69 -6.44
CA GLY A 22 11.23 -2.20 -5.11
C GLY A 22 12.14 -3.18 -4.37
N GLY A 23 11.79 -4.47 -4.34
CA GLY A 23 12.60 -5.52 -3.71
C GLY A 23 13.97 -5.68 -4.36
N TYR A 24 14.01 -5.73 -5.69
CA TYR A 24 15.24 -5.74 -6.47
C TYR A 24 16.12 -4.51 -6.17
N SER A 25 15.52 -3.33 -6.07
CA SER A 25 16.24 -2.09 -5.75
C SER A 25 16.89 -2.16 -4.36
N LEU A 26 16.19 -2.72 -3.36
CA LEU A 26 16.74 -2.94 -2.02
C LEU A 26 17.92 -3.91 -2.05
N LEU A 27 17.77 -5.04 -2.74
CA LEU A 27 18.86 -6.02 -2.91
C LEU A 27 20.06 -5.39 -3.59
N ARG A 28 19.86 -4.61 -4.65
CA ARG A 28 20.92 -3.90 -5.36
C ARG A 28 21.64 -2.90 -4.46
N MET A 29 20.92 -2.07 -3.71
CA MET A 29 21.51 -1.10 -2.77
C MET A 29 22.38 -1.78 -1.69
N ILE A 30 21.96 -2.95 -1.21
CA ILE A 30 22.73 -3.76 -0.26
C ILE A 30 23.97 -4.35 -0.96
N ALA A 31 23.78 -5.02 -2.09
CA ALA A 31 24.85 -5.71 -2.81
C ALA A 31 25.94 -4.77 -3.32
N LYS A 32 25.56 -3.57 -3.76
CA LYS A 32 26.48 -2.54 -4.26
C LYS A 32 26.98 -1.57 -3.19
N ARG A 33 26.46 -1.68 -1.95
CA ARG A 33 26.76 -0.77 -0.84
C ARG A 33 26.54 0.69 -1.25
N ASP A 34 25.37 0.98 -1.80
CA ASP A 34 25.02 2.32 -2.27
C ASP A 34 25.16 3.33 -1.11
N PRO A 35 25.93 4.42 -1.29
CA PRO A 35 26.21 5.36 -0.22
C PRO A 35 24.94 5.91 0.44
N GLY A 36 24.88 5.82 1.77
CA GLY A 36 23.76 6.33 2.56
C GLY A 36 22.55 5.38 2.61
N TYR A 37 22.66 4.13 2.16
CA TYR A 37 21.66 3.10 2.47
C TYR A 37 22.03 2.29 3.72
N LEU A 38 23.27 1.78 3.80
CA LEU A 38 23.71 0.97 4.94
C LEU A 38 24.10 1.83 6.15
N GLU A 39 24.47 3.08 5.93
CA GLU A 39 24.90 4.01 6.96
C GLU A 39 23.72 4.78 7.58
N ASN A 40 22.59 4.86 6.86
CA ASN A 40 21.41 5.61 7.29
C ASN A 40 20.28 4.65 7.72
N SER A 41 20.13 4.47 9.03
CA SER A 41 19.09 3.60 9.60
C SER A 41 17.68 4.05 9.23
N VAL A 42 17.38 5.36 9.28
CA VAL A 42 16.06 5.92 8.95
C VAL A 42 15.68 5.56 7.52
N ARG A 43 16.56 5.84 6.55
CA ARG A 43 16.31 5.53 5.14
C ARG A 43 16.14 4.02 4.92
N ARG A 44 17.01 3.21 5.52
CA ARG A 44 16.94 1.74 5.41
C ARG A 44 15.63 1.18 5.96
N HIS A 45 15.19 1.63 7.14
CA HIS A 45 13.95 1.16 7.75
C HIS A 45 12.73 1.60 6.95
N MET A 46 12.69 2.86 6.51
CA MET A 46 11.59 3.39 5.71
C MET A 46 11.44 2.65 4.38
N PHE A 47 12.54 2.41 3.66
CA PHE A 47 12.49 1.69 2.38
C PHE A 47 12.07 0.22 2.56
N ARG A 48 12.58 -0.47 3.59
CA ARG A 48 12.14 -1.83 3.92
C ARG A 48 10.65 -1.87 4.27
N ALA A 49 10.19 -0.91 5.08
CA ALA A 49 8.79 -0.80 5.45
C ALA A 49 7.91 -0.53 4.21
N GLY A 50 8.33 0.35 3.31
CA GLY A 50 7.63 0.62 2.05
C GLY A 50 7.43 -0.63 1.21
N HIS A 51 8.50 -1.38 0.93
CA HIS A 51 8.40 -2.62 0.15
C HIS A 51 7.52 -3.68 0.84
N ALA A 52 7.69 -3.88 2.16
CA ALA A 52 6.91 -4.85 2.92
C ALA A 52 5.41 -4.50 2.94
N HIS A 53 5.07 -3.23 3.20
CA HIS A 53 3.67 -2.79 3.24
C HIS A 53 3.01 -2.87 1.86
N ALA A 54 3.73 -2.54 0.78
CA ALA A 54 3.20 -2.70 -0.57
C ALA A 54 2.74 -4.14 -0.83
N GLY A 55 3.61 -5.13 -0.56
CA GLY A 55 3.30 -6.54 -0.79
C GLY A 55 2.13 -7.04 0.06
N VAL A 56 2.22 -6.87 1.39
CA VAL A 56 1.19 -7.39 2.32
C VAL A 56 -0.15 -6.70 2.13
N TRP A 57 -0.18 -5.40 1.83
CA TRP A 57 -1.45 -4.69 1.61
C TRP A 57 -2.06 -4.95 0.24
N VAL A 58 -1.27 -5.23 -0.81
CA VAL A 58 -1.84 -5.73 -2.09
C VAL A 58 -2.53 -7.07 -1.86
N ILE A 59 -1.88 -8.00 -1.15
CA ILE A 59 -2.49 -9.31 -0.84
C ILE A 59 -3.76 -9.13 0.00
N PHE A 60 -3.69 -8.32 1.05
CA PHE A 60 -4.85 -8.04 1.91
C PHE A 60 -6.00 -7.41 1.11
N ALA A 61 -5.71 -6.44 0.24
CA ALA A 61 -6.70 -5.82 -0.62
C ALA A 61 -7.36 -6.82 -1.58
N LEU A 62 -6.57 -7.68 -2.24
CA LEU A 62 -7.09 -8.73 -3.12
C LEU A 62 -8.01 -9.71 -2.38
N VAL A 63 -7.64 -10.11 -1.17
CA VAL A 63 -8.49 -10.96 -0.31
C VAL A 63 -9.77 -10.21 0.08
N ALA A 64 -9.67 -8.95 0.49
CA ALA A 64 -10.82 -8.15 0.90
C ALA A 64 -11.83 -7.95 -0.24
N LEU A 65 -11.36 -7.76 -1.47
CA LEU A 65 -12.21 -7.63 -2.67
C LEU A 65 -13.13 -8.84 -2.88
N LEU A 66 -12.77 -10.03 -2.41
CA LEU A 66 -13.61 -11.23 -2.47
C LEU A 66 -14.92 -11.11 -1.67
N TYR A 67 -14.94 -10.19 -0.69
CA TYR A 67 -16.05 -10.01 0.24
C TYR A 67 -16.88 -8.76 -0.03
N VAL A 68 -16.38 -7.78 -0.78
CA VAL A 68 -17.05 -6.50 -1.01
C VAL A 68 -18.46 -6.67 -1.58
N ASP A 69 -18.61 -7.54 -2.58
CA ASP A 69 -19.89 -7.78 -3.26
C ASP A 69 -20.88 -8.58 -2.41
N LYS A 70 -20.38 -9.20 -1.33
CA LYS A 70 -21.18 -9.99 -0.37
C LYS A 70 -21.65 -9.16 0.83
N ALA A 71 -21.06 -7.98 1.03
CA ALA A 71 -21.40 -7.12 2.16
C ALA A 71 -22.71 -6.36 1.91
N ASN A 72 -23.50 -6.16 2.97
CA ASN A 72 -24.69 -5.31 2.95
C ASN A 72 -24.28 -3.83 3.04
N LEU A 73 -23.85 -3.31 1.89
CA LEU A 73 -23.38 -1.95 1.69
C LEU A 73 -24.12 -1.34 0.49
N SER A 74 -24.39 -0.04 0.55
CA SER A 74 -24.84 0.71 -0.62
C SER A 74 -23.77 0.70 -1.73
N GLU A 75 -24.17 0.91 -2.98
CA GLU A 75 -23.23 0.94 -4.10
C GLU A 75 -22.13 2.01 -3.94
N THR A 76 -22.49 3.16 -3.38
CA THR A 76 -21.51 4.21 -3.04
C THR A 76 -20.51 3.71 -1.99
N ALA A 77 -20.98 3.05 -0.93
CA ALA A 77 -20.09 2.51 0.11
C ALA A 77 -19.19 1.41 -0.44
N ARG A 78 -19.70 0.49 -1.28
CA ARG A 78 -18.89 -0.53 -1.96
C ARG A 78 -17.80 0.12 -2.82
N THR A 79 -18.13 1.18 -3.55
CA THR A 79 -17.15 1.93 -4.36
C THR A 79 -16.05 2.55 -3.51
N ILE A 80 -16.40 3.20 -2.40
CA ILE A 80 -15.43 3.77 -1.45
C ILE A 80 -14.51 2.66 -0.90
N VAL A 81 -15.07 1.52 -0.51
CA VAL A 81 -14.32 0.38 0.02
C VAL A 81 -13.31 -0.14 -1.01
N ARG A 82 -13.73 -0.36 -2.27
CA ARG A 82 -12.85 -0.83 -3.35
C ARG A 82 -11.66 0.11 -3.57
N TRP A 83 -11.94 1.42 -3.70
CA TRP A 83 -10.89 2.42 -3.85
C TRP A 83 -10.00 2.54 -2.63
N GLY A 84 -10.54 2.42 -1.42
CA GLY A 84 -9.74 2.47 -0.21
C GLY A 84 -8.76 1.31 -0.08
N PHE A 85 -9.19 0.09 -0.46
CA PHE A 85 -8.31 -1.07 -0.57
C PHE A 85 -7.26 -0.92 -1.67
N ALA A 86 -7.57 -0.25 -2.78
CA ALA A 86 -6.59 0.01 -3.84
C ALA A 86 -5.58 1.11 -3.48
N ALA A 87 -6.03 2.19 -2.84
CA ALA A 87 -5.21 3.35 -2.53
C ALA A 87 -4.16 3.07 -1.43
N GLY A 88 -4.51 2.30 -0.40
CA GLY A 88 -3.61 1.91 0.69
C GLY A 88 -2.24 1.38 0.21
N PRO A 89 -2.18 0.27 -0.54
CA PRO A 89 -0.93 -0.33 -1.02
C PRO A 89 -0.18 0.52 -2.05
N ILE A 90 -0.77 1.59 -2.59
CA ILE A 90 -0.10 2.50 -3.54
C ILE A 90 0.48 3.72 -2.81
N LEU A 91 -0.34 4.42 -2.04
CA LEU A 91 0.06 5.66 -1.36
C LEU A 91 1.11 5.42 -0.27
N THR A 92 0.96 4.32 0.47
CA THR A 92 1.83 4.01 1.60
C THR A 92 3.28 3.77 1.21
N PRO A 93 3.62 2.86 0.27
CA PRO A 93 5.00 2.74 -0.20
C PRO A 93 5.53 4.01 -0.86
N LEU A 94 4.70 4.76 -1.61
CA LEU A 94 5.09 6.06 -2.15
C LEU A 94 5.56 7.00 -1.03
N GLY A 95 4.81 7.11 0.06
CA GLY A 95 5.20 7.89 1.22
C GLY A 95 6.49 7.40 1.88
N PHE A 96 6.64 6.09 2.08
CA PHE A 96 7.85 5.51 2.65
C PHE A 96 9.11 5.80 1.84
N PHE A 97 9.04 5.73 0.51
CA PHE A 97 10.19 6.01 -0.36
C PHE A 97 10.43 7.51 -0.52
N LEU A 98 9.40 8.29 -0.83
CA LEU A 98 9.51 9.71 -1.14
C LEU A 98 9.83 10.57 0.08
N ALA A 99 9.49 10.11 1.29
CA ALA A 99 9.80 10.85 2.50
C ALA A 99 11.30 10.87 2.85
N VAL A 100 12.10 9.96 2.29
CA VAL A 100 13.54 9.80 2.57
C VAL A 100 14.36 9.58 1.30
N VAL A 101 14.04 10.31 0.23
CA VAL A 101 14.78 10.25 -1.06
C VAL A 101 16.26 10.56 -0.89
N SER A 102 16.59 11.56 -0.07
CA SER A 102 17.98 11.94 0.19
C SER A 102 18.71 10.84 0.97
N PRO A 103 19.89 10.38 0.53
CA PRO A 103 20.72 9.44 1.29
C PRO A 103 21.14 9.97 2.67
N LYS A 104 21.11 11.28 2.87
CA LYS A 104 21.46 11.95 4.14
C LYS A 104 20.24 12.21 5.04
N ALA A 105 19.03 11.83 4.63
CA ALA A 105 17.81 12.13 5.36
C ALA A 105 17.83 11.53 6.78
N GLN A 106 17.86 12.39 7.81
CA GLN A 106 17.76 11.99 9.22
C GLN A 106 16.32 12.00 9.75
N ARG A 107 15.39 12.55 8.97
CA ARG A 107 13.96 12.59 9.27
C ARG A 107 13.15 12.56 7.96
N PRO A 108 11.93 12.02 7.99
CA PRO A 108 11.02 12.08 6.85
C PRO A 108 10.70 13.53 6.45
N ASN A 109 10.57 13.80 5.15
CA ASN A 109 10.04 15.06 4.64
C ASN A 109 8.49 15.04 4.59
N LYS A 110 7.87 16.09 4.05
CA LYS A 110 6.40 16.25 3.99
C LYS A 110 5.66 15.12 3.26
N MET A 111 6.34 14.35 2.41
CA MET A 111 5.76 13.19 1.71
C MET A 111 5.37 12.05 2.66
N ILE A 112 5.75 12.12 3.95
CA ILE A 112 5.20 11.23 4.99
C ILE A 112 3.66 11.28 5.04
N VAL A 113 3.02 12.38 4.59
CA VAL A 113 1.56 12.50 4.50
C VAL A 113 0.92 11.36 3.70
N PHE A 114 1.59 10.84 2.67
CA PHE A 114 1.07 9.73 1.86
C PHE A 114 0.94 8.42 2.64
N ILE A 115 1.80 8.20 3.65
CA ILE A 115 1.69 7.05 4.56
C ILE A 115 0.39 7.16 5.35
N TYR A 116 0.12 8.32 5.94
CA TYR A 116 -1.10 8.54 6.73
C TYR A 116 -2.36 8.47 5.88
N LEU A 117 -2.35 9.03 4.67
CA LEU A 117 -3.48 8.96 3.74
C LEU A 117 -3.74 7.51 3.30
N GLY A 118 -2.68 6.75 2.96
CA GLY A 118 -2.81 5.35 2.60
C GLY A 118 -3.33 4.48 3.75
N ALA A 119 -2.79 4.66 4.96
CA ALA A 119 -3.24 3.95 6.16
C ALA A 119 -4.70 4.28 6.53
N LEU A 120 -5.07 5.56 6.49
CA LEU A 120 -6.45 6.00 6.74
C LEU A 120 -7.42 5.40 5.72
N SER A 121 -7.04 5.45 4.43
CA SER A 121 -7.85 4.91 3.33
C SER A 121 -8.13 3.42 3.50
N LEU A 122 -7.07 2.64 3.78
CA LEU A 122 -7.19 1.20 4.05
C LEU A 122 -8.00 0.92 5.32
N GLY A 123 -7.77 1.70 6.39
CA GLY A 123 -8.47 1.56 7.66
C GLY A 123 -9.98 1.80 7.52
N VAL A 124 -10.39 2.88 6.85
CA VAL A 124 -11.80 3.18 6.57
C VAL A 124 -12.44 2.07 5.74
N ALA A 125 -11.78 1.62 4.67
CA ALA A 125 -12.29 0.53 3.82
C ALA A 125 -12.47 -0.77 4.61
N THR A 126 -11.52 -1.10 5.48
CA THR A 126 -11.56 -2.31 6.32
C THR A 126 -12.72 -2.26 7.31
N VAL A 127 -12.89 -1.14 8.02
CA VAL A 127 -13.99 -0.96 8.99
C VAL A 127 -15.34 -1.01 8.29
N LEU A 128 -15.50 -0.30 7.17
CA LEU A 128 -16.75 -0.29 6.41
C LEU A 128 -17.10 -1.69 5.88
N LEU A 129 -16.13 -2.41 5.32
CA LEU A 129 -16.33 -3.77 4.85
C LEU A 129 -16.73 -4.70 6.00
N GLY A 130 -16.03 -4.63 7.13
CA GLY A 130 -16.35 -5.43 8.32
C GLY A 130 -17.76 -5.19 8.85
N ILE A 131 -18.17 -3.91 8.97
CA ILE A 131 -19.53 -3.55 9.39
C ILE A 131 -20.56 -4.05 8.37
N GLY A 132 -20.29 -3.90 7.07
CA GLY A 132 -21.17 -4.37 6.01
C GLY A 132 -21.35 -5.89 6.00
N LEU A 133 -20.30 -6.64 6.33
CA LEU A 133 -20.35 -8.10 6.45
C LEU A 133 -21.11 -8.56 7.70
N LEU A 134 -21.00 -7.83 8.83
CA LEU A 134 -21.80 -8.13 10.03
C LEU A 134 -23.30 -7.91 9.84
N ARG A 135 -23.70 -7.13 8.83
CA ARG A 135 -25.10 -6.80 8.52
C ARG A 135 -25.65 -7.58 7.32
N ALA A 136 -24.84 -8.48 6.73
CA ALA A 136 -25.17 -9.22 5.50
C ALA A 136 -26.03 -10.45 5.78
#